data_AF-A0A260R551-F1
#
_entry.id   AF-A0A260R551-F1
#
_cell.length_a   1.000
_cell.length_b   1.000
_cell.length_c   1.000
_cell.angle_alpha   90.00
_cell.angle_beta   90.00
_cell.angle_gamma   90.00
#
_symmetry.space_group_name_H-M   'P 1'
#
loop_
_entity.id
_entity.type
_entity.pdbx_description
1 polymer ?
#
loop_
_entity_poly.entity_id
_entity_poly.type
_entity_poly.pdbx_seq_one_letter_code
_entity_poly.pdbx_strand_id
1 'polypeptide(L)'
;MGIENMIVGKSKRVRVALSAFAIGALGAGVVIAAPWSTSSTTTEASIELVSTATCYDMVSIAIGGRGDTPREGVKWLTTPDGERLPAAMSGDYSSDWIDQAVRAPNNGNVVPDSYAAVYVEYPADLSSYENAVQTGVTNSQTIMKSITASCPKTRFAIVGYSEGADVARRTAMEVGNQVAAADGTYGIVDPSQVVGVVIFADAGRVSGEGPFPGAENPFSNPDGFDTKYQNGNTAIPGQGALPGTSGGFGALDGRVASFCSDGDLTCALPENTSLIHLAANVGRQVNADALQNEQLTPATGADLALALGRIAVNAFNDIASQPNWMQSDETFLDVLIKVSEPNYKPSTVTTPVSAKVDGEQEPIETGQMVDLVYLPQKIFREITGFISSNQNTVPVIMNDPYGLTLGPGSGHHFDYWRDADAANGKPLTSVQYAAAWLTQLAEQANKGEPVKTKEVQEKAGRAAIETIVAPATTSATPTPTATTTAPVTTSPAVTTRVPVAPAPAAEAPAPAPASEPVTTPECTVPVEGETPVEGAPPVCVTTTETPAAVAPETAVPTTTAAVPAP
;
A
#
# COMPACT_ATOMS: atom_id res chain seq x y z
N MET A 1 -54.45 -6.00 41.59
CA MET A 1 -55.21 -4.73 41.49
C MET A 1 -54.21 -3.68 41.05
N GLY A 2 -54.49 -2.95 39.96
CA GLY A 2 -53.54 -1.97 39.41
C GLY A 2 -53.69 -0.60 40.07
N ILE A 3 -52.89 0.37 39.60
CA ILE A 3 -53.32 1.72 39.14
C ILE A 3 -52.05 2.54 38.79
N GLU A 4 -51.92 2.85 37.49
CA GLU A 4 -51.48 4.13 36.88
C GLU A 4 -50.11 4.81 37.16
N ASN A 5 -49.42 5.12 36.04
CA ASN A 5 -48.85 6.43 35.64
C ASN A 5 -47.68 7.06 36.47
N MET A 6 -46.70 7.81 35.91
CA MET A 6 -46.44 8.31 34.54
C MET A 6 -44.97 8.81 34.38
N ILE A 7 -44.32 8.53 33.22
CA ILE A 7 -43.24 9.30 32.51
C ILE A 7 -41.87 9.62 33.21
N VAL A 8 -40.74 9.24 32.59
CA VAL A 8 -39.64 10.10 32.02
C VAL A 8 -38.30 9.33 31.80
N GLY A 9 -37.66 9.53 30.63
CA GLY A 9 -36.22 9.27 30.38
C GLY A 9 -35.97 8.17 29.31
N LYS A 10 -35.83 8.42 28.00
CA LYS A 10 -34.91 9.32 27.26
C LYS A 10 -33.43 9.16 27.66
N SER A 11 -32.71 8.27 26.97
CA SER A 11 -31.25 8.32 26.89
C SER A 11 -30.79 9.37 25.87
N LYS A 12 -29.64 10.00 26.16
CA LYS A 12 -28.90 10.89 25.26
C LYS A 12 -27.46 10.99 25.76
N ARG A 13 -26.50 10.94 24.83
CA ARG A 13 -25.41 11.95 24.58
C ARG A 13 -24.71 12.56 25.84
N VAL A 14 -23.39 12.72 25.95
CA VAL A 14 -22.27 12.67 24.97
C VAL A 14 -20.93 13.02 25.68
N ARG A 15 -19.78 12.56 25.16
CA ARG A 15 -18.40 13.14 25.22
C ARG A 15 -17.65 13.44 26.56
N VAL A 16 -16.38 12.99 26.57
CA VAL A 16 -15.11 13.75 26.83
C VAL A 16 -14.84 14.35 28.23
N ALA A 17 -13.70 13.98 28.82
CA ALA A 17 -12.63 14.92 29.22
C ALA A 17 -11.30 14.23 29.59
N LEU A 18 -10.18 14.92 29.32
CA LEU A 18 -8.81 14.55 29.67
C LEU A 18 -8.45 14.87 31.14
N SER A 19 -7.41 14.18 31.65
CA SER A 19 -6.41 14.69 32.63
C SER A 19 -6.90 15.02 34.07
N ALA A 20 -6.07 15.14 35.12
CA ALA A 20 -4.61 15.11 35.29
C ALA A 20 -4.22 14.72 36.74
N PHE A 21 -2.94 14.36 36.97
CA PHE A 21 -2.20 14.44 38.25
C PHE A 21 -0.69 14.41 37.90
N ALA A 22 0.27 15.03 38.59
CA ALA A 22 0.24 16.04 39.66
C ALA A 22 1.64 16.72 39.75
N ILE A 23 1.74 18.00 40.12
CA ILE A 23 2.98 18.56 40.70
C ILE A 23 2.58 19.49 41.86
N GLY A 24 3.23 19.32 43.02
CA GLY A 24 3.02 20.14 44.22
C GLY A 24 3.84 21.42 44.22
N ALA A 25 3.36 22.44 44.94
CA ALA A 25 4.02 23.73 45.09
C ALA A 25 4.38 24.02 46.56
N LEU A 26 5.55 24.60 46.81
CA LEU A 26 5.87 25.33 48.04
C LEU A 26 6.89 26.44 47.78
N GLY A 27 6.69 27.59 48.42
CA GLY A 27 7.76 28.55 48.74
C GLY A 27 7.92 29.74 47.80
N ALA A 28 7.24 30.85 48.11
CA ALA A 28 7.58 32.17 47.58
C ALA A 28 8.45 32.95 48.60
N GLY A 29 9.49 33.63 48.13
CA GLY A 29 10.31 34.54 48.93
C GLY A 29 10.93 35.61 48.04
N VAL A 30 10.65 36.89 48.33
CA VAL A 30 11.13 38.04 47.55
C VAL A 30 12.29 38.71 48.27
N VAL A 31 13.42 38.89 47.57
CA VAL A 31 14.52 39.79 47.96
C VAL A 31 14.99 40.57 46.72
N ILE A 32 15.38 41.82 46.92
CA ILE A 32 15.67 42.81 45.87
C ILE A 32 17.18 43.04 45.74
N ALA A 33 17.64 43.30 44.50
CA ALA A 33 18.77 44.17 44.11
C ALA A 33 19.99 43.54 43.37
N ALA A 34 20.52 44.38 42.46
CA ALA A 34 21.83 44.38 41.78
C ALA A 34 21.96 43.62 40.44
N PRO A 35 22.50 44.28 39.37
CA PRO A 35 22.56 43.71 38.03
C PRO A 35 23.93 43.05 37.75
N TRP A 36 23.98 41.73 37.69
CA TRP A 36 25.12 41.01 37.13
C TRP A 36 24.78 40.52 35.73
N SER A 37 25.48 41.08 34.75
CA SER A 37 25.46 40.66 33.35
C SER A 37 26.07 39.27 33.22
N THR A 38 25.25 38.24 33.40
CA THR A 38 25.54 36.92 32.85
C THR A 38 24.99 36.90 31.43
N SER A 39 25.87 36.66 30.45
CA SER A 39 25.43 36.44 29.07
C SER A 39 24.42 35.30 29.07
N SER A 40 23.17 35.61 28.75
CA SER A 40 22.25 34.58 28.28
C SER A 40 22.86 34.02 27.01
N THR A 41 23.59 32.91 27.11
CA THR A 41 23.72 32.00 25.98
C THR A 41 22.30 31.71 25.56
N THR A 42 21.90 32.29 24.44
CA THR A 42 20.66 31.95 23.76
C THR A 42 20.66 30.43 23.70
N THR A 43 19.73 29.78 24.39
CA THR A 43 19.43 28.39 24.07
C THR A 43 18.96 28.46 22.63
N GLU A 44 19.84 28.09 21.71
CA GLU A 44 19.43 27.76 20.35
C GLU A 44 18.40 26.66 20.54
N ALA A 45 17.13 27.04 20.44
CA ALA A 45 16.09 26.08 20.19
C ALA A 45 16.51 25.47 18.86
N SER A 46 17.07 24.26 18.94
CA SER A 46 17.43 23.46 17.78
C SER A 46 16.14 23.27 17.00
N ILE A 47 15.95 24.12 15.99
CA ILE A 47 14.91 23.94 15.01
C ILE A 47 15.31 22.67 14.30
N GLU A 48 14.71 21.56 14.73
CA GLU A 48 14.79 20.27 14.07
C GLU A 48 14.01 20.44 12.75
N LEU A 49 14.73 21.03 11.80
CA LEU A 49 14.22 21.42 10.52
C LEU A 49 14.04 20.12 9.75
N VAL A 50 12.78 19.80 9.47
CA VAL A 50 12.39 18.64 8.66
C VAL A 50 12.69 19.02 7.22
N SER A 51 13.98 18.94 6.92
CA SER A 51 14.63 19.46 5.74
C SER A 51 15.78 18.54 5.38
N THR A 52 15.99 18.38 4.08
CA THR A 52 17.16 17.71 3.50
C THR A 52 18.49 18.42 3.81
N ALA A 53 18.46 19.57 4.48
CA ALA A 53 19.64 20.13 5.13
C ALA A 53 20.19 19.25 6.27
N THR A 54 19.35 18.41 6.90
CA THR A 54 19.78 17.38 7.85
C THR A 54 20.15 16.11 7.10
N CYS A 55 21.45 15.78 7.07
CA CYS A 55 21.93 14.56 6.45
C CYS A 55 21.94 13.38 7.42
N TYR A 56 21.68 12.20 6.86
CA TYR A 56 21.75 10.89 7.51
C TYR A 56 22.65 9.98 6.66
N ASP A 57 23.32 9.00 7.27
CA ASP A 57 24.12 8.01 6.55
C ASP A 57 23.24 7.07 5.71
N MET A 58 22.03 6.75 6.21
CA MET A 58 20.98 6.05 5.45
C MET A 58 19.60 6.66 5.67
N VAL A 59 18.80 6.75 4.59
CA VAL A 59 17.38 7.13 4.64
C VAL A 59 16.53 6.03 4.02
N SER A 60 15.53 5.51 4.74
CA SER A 60 14.50 4.64 4.15
C SER A 60 13.41 5.47 3.49
N ILE A 61 13.19 5.24 2.20
CA ILE A 61 12.04 5.72 1.43
C ILE A 61 10.89 4.74 1.68
N ALA A 62 9.97 5.12 2.56
CA ALA A 62 8.87 4.32 3.04
C ALA A 62 7.59 4.64 2.24
N ILE A 63 6.99 3.63 1.62
CA ILE A 63 5.84 3.79 0.73
C ILE A 63 4.73 2.86 1.23
N GLY A 64 3.73 3.46 1.89
CA GLY A 64 2.58 2.71 2.43
C GLY A 64 1.62 2.27 1.33
N GLY A 65 0.64 1.43 1.73
CA GLY A 65 -0.41 0.95 0.84
C GLY A 65 -1.55 1.94 0.63
N ARG A 66 -2.64 1.48 0.02
CA ARG A 66 -3.88 2.26 -0.19
C ARG A 66 -4.34 2.93 1.11
N GLY A 67 -4.49 4.25 1.09
CA GLY A 67 -4.87 5.07 2.24
C GLY A 67 -3.78 5.32 3.30
N ASP A 68 -2.64 4.63 3.27
CA ASP A 68 -1.57 4.67 4.26
C ASP A 68 -0.42 5.60 3.82
N THR A 69 -0.77 6.87 3.54
CA THR A 69 0.20 7.90 3.12
C THR A 69 0.01 9.21 3.88
N PRO A 70 1.07 10.06 4.01
CA PRO A 70 0.94 11.39 4.57
C PRO A 70 -0.05 12.26 3.79
N ARG A 71 -0.90 13.00 4.51
CA ARG A 71 -1.91 13.92 3.96
C ARG A 71 -1.77 15.32 4.58
N GLU A 72 -2.62 16.26 4.18
CA GLU A 72 -2.65 17.61 4.78
C GLU A 72 -2.70 17.57 6.32
N GLY A 73 -1.90 18.43 6.96
CA GLY A 73 -1.78 18.51 8.42
C GLY A 73 -0.47 17.93 8.98
N VAL A 74 0.26 17.11 8.23
CA VAL A 74 1.64 16.72 8.58
C VAL A 74 2.62 17.88 8.35
N LYS A 75 3.78 17.84 9.03
CA LYS A 75 4.92 18.70 8.71
C LYS A 75 5.70 18.07 7.55
N TRP A 76 5.64 18.74 6.40
CA TRP A 76 6.30 18.27 5.18
C TRP A 76 7.82 18.40 5.24
N LEU A 77 8.51 17.43 4.66
CA LEU A 77 9.94 17.50 4.33
C LEU A 77 10.18 18.67 3.37
N THR A 78 11.31 19.37 3.55
CA THR A 78 11.68 20.52 2.73
C THR A 78 13.08 20.41 2.12
N THR A 79 13.33 21.15 1.04
CA THR A 79 14.69 21.43 0.57
C THR A 79 15.42 22.38 1.54
N PRO A 80 16.74 22.61 1.39
CA PRO A 80 17.44 23.62 2.20
C PRO A 80 16.88 25.04 2.03
N ASP A 81 16.32 25.32 0.84
CA ASP A 81 15.72 26.61 0.47
C ASP A 81 14.24 26.73 0.89
N GLY A 82 13.69 25.71 1.56
CA GLY A 82 12.32 25.70 2.09
C GLY A 82 11.23 25.25 1.12
N GLU A 83 11.59 24.73 -0.07
CA GLU A 83 10.63 24.13 -1.00
C GLU A 83 10.06 22.82 -0.43
N ARG A 84 8.74 22.61 -0.54
CA ARG A 84 8.06 21.40 -0.07
C ARG A 84 8.43 20.19 -0.94
N LEU A 85 8.87 19.11 -0.30
CA LEU A 85 8.96 17.78 -0.90
C LEU A 85 7.70 16.96 -0.56
N PRO A 86 7.29 16.01 -1.43
CA PRO A 86 6.12 15.16 -1.23
C PRO A 86 6.41 14.03 -0.22
N ALA A 87 6.84 14.39 1.00
CA ALA A 87 7.13 13.43 2.06
C ALA A 87 6.98 14.02 3.46
N ALA A 88 6.82 13.16 4.46
CA ALA A 88 6.91 13.48 5.89
C ALA A 88 7.98 12.62 6.56
N MET A 89 8.59 13.10 7.65
CA MET A 89 9.54 12.31 8.46
C MET A 89 8.79 11.38 9.43
N SER A 90 9.46 10.35 9.96
CA SER A 90 8.92 9.48 11.02
C SER A 90 8.51 10.19 12.33
N GLY A 91 8.95 11.44 12.55
CA GLY A 91 8.46 12.27 13.66
C GLY A 91 7.08 12.89 13.42
N ASP A 92 6.67 13.03 12.14
CA ASP A 92 5.52 13.82 11.72
C ASP A 92 4.40 12.98 11.08
N TYR A 93 4.67 11.71 10.75
CA TYR A 93 3.73 10.73 10.23
C TYR A 93 4.10 9.30 10.67
N SER A 94 3.10 8.45 10.89
CA SER A 94 3.22 7.02 11.19
C SER A 94 2.30 6.20 10.29
N SER A 95 2.82 5.08 9.77
CA SER A 95 2.05 4.06 9.04
C SER A 95 1.65 2.93 9.98
N ASP A 96 0.46 2.36 9.80
CA ASP A 96 0.03 1.17 10.56
C ASP A 96 0.79 -0.11 10.13
N TRP A 97 1.46 -0.09 8.97
CA TRP A 97 2.03 -1.26 8.33
C TRP A 97 3.56 -1.24 8.31
N ILE A 98 4.17 -0.26 7.62
CA ILE A 98 5.61 -0.29 7.32
C ILE A 98 6.48 0.23 8.47
N ASP A 99 5.89 0.90 9.48
CA ASP A 99 6.59 1.45 10.64
C ASP A 99 7.47 0.42 11.35
N GLN A 100 7.00 -0.81 11.53
CA GLN A 100 7.78 -1.86 12.21
C GLN A 100 9.08 -2.19 11.46
N ALA A 101 9.08 -2.13 10.13
CA ALA A 101 10.29 -2.32 9.32
C ALA A 101 11.16 -1.05 9.32
N VAL A 102 10.59 0.10 8.94
CA VAL A 102 11.38 1.33 8.68
C VAL A 102 11.80 2.08 9.94
N ARG A 103 11.22 1.81 11.11
CA ARG A 103 11.65 2.43 12.38
C ARG A 103 12.58 1.56 13.19
N ALA A 104 12.71 0.27 12.88
CA ALA A 104 13.58 -0.65 13.62
C ALA A 104 15.04 -0.19 13.80
N PRO A 105 15.70 0.45 12.81
CA PRO A 105 17.07 0.94 12.99
C PRO A 105 17.22 1.97 14.12
N ASN A 106 16.17 2.75 14.44
CA ASN A 106 16.19 3.76 15.50
C ASN A 106 16.11 3.16 16.93
N ASN A 107 15.93 1.85 17.09
CA ASN A 107 15.75 1.21 18.40
C ASN A 107 17.05 0.97 19.19
N GLY A 108 18.09 1.77 18.95
CA GLY A 108 19.30 1.85 19.80
C GLY A 108 20.55 1.08 19.34
N ASN A 109 20.50 0.37 18.22
CA ASN A 109 21.67 -0.32 17.64
C ASN A 109 22.49 0.56 16.68
N VAL A 110 21.87 1.62 16.17
CA VAL A 110 22.43 2.56 15.19
C VAL A 110 22.80 3.86 15.91
N VAL A 111 23.85 4.56 15.45
CA VAL A 111 24.27 5.82 16.08
C VAL A 111 23.14 6.85 15.98
N PRO A 112 22.84 7.63 17.03
CA PRO A 112 21.85 8.71 16.95
C PRO A 112 22.09 9.62 15.74
N ASP A 113 21.00 10.06 15.10
CA ASP A 113 20.98 10.99 13.97
C ASP A 113 21.70 10.53 12.69
N SER A 114 22.08 9.26 12.59
CA SER A 114 22.68 8.67 11.38
C SER A 114 21.67 7.96 10.45
N TYR A 115 20.44 7.76 10.90
CA TYR A 115 19.36 7.13 10.14
C TYR A 115 18.06 7.92 10.21
N ALA A 116 17.29 7.91 9.11
CA ALA A 116 15.92 8.41 9.07
C ALA A 116 15.00 7.53 8.21
N ALA A 117 13.68 7.67 8.42
CA ALA A 117 12.66 7.18 7.51
C ALA A 117 11.79 8.35 7.03
N VAL A 118 11.56 8.42 5.72
CA VAL A 118 10.68 9.40 5.06
C VAL A 118 9.53 8.66 4.39
N TYR A 119 8.32 9.16 4.54
CA TYR A 119 7.10 8.53 4.05
C TYR A 119 6.62 9.29 2.83
N VAL A 120 6.43 8.60 1.71
CA VAL A 120 6.12 9.21 0.43
C VAL A 120 4.64 9.60 0.36
N GLU A 121 4.35 10.86 0.07
CA GLU A 121 3.03 11.31 -0.34
C GLU A 121 2.75 10.84 -1.77
N TYR A 122 1.65 10.13 -1.96
CA TYR A 122 1.05 9.88 -3.26
C TYR A 122 -0.46 9.58 -3.08
N PRO A 123 -1.27 9.53 -4.16
CA PRO A 123 -2.73 9.39 -4.07
C PRO A 123 -3.18 8.18 -3.23
N ALA A 124 -2.51 7.03 -3.38
CA ALA A 124 -2.76 5.79 -2.63
C ALA A 124 -4.25 5.38 -2.65
N ASP A 125 -4.80 5.29 -3.86
CA ASP A 125 -6.19 4.99 -4.15
C ASP A 125 -6.33 4.29 -5.51
N LEU A 126 -7.42 3.53 -5.70
CA LEU A 126 -7.70 2.81 -6.94
C LEU A 126 -8.68 3.60 -7.84
N SER A 127 -8.84 4.92 -7.63
CA SER A 127 -9.64 5.76 -8.51
C SER A 127 -8.94 6.03 -9.85
N SER A 128 -7.60 6.01 -9.84
CA SER A 128 -6.77 5.96 -11.04
C SER A 128 -5.43 5.28 -10.71
N TYR A 129 -5.45 3.95 -10.59
CA TYR A 129 -4.32 3.15 -10.09
C TYR A 129 -2.96 3.50 -10.73
N GLU A 130 -2.87 3.53 -12.06
CA GLU A 130 -1.59 3.83 -12.73
C GLU A 130 -1.14 5.28 -12.52
N ASN A 131 -2.07 6.23 -12.33
CA ASN A 131 -1.71 7.60 -11.98
C ASN A 131 -1.19 7.68 -10.54
N ALA A 132 -1.85 6.98 -9.60
CA ALA A 132 -1.42 6.90 -8.21
C ALA A 132 -0.01 6.30 -8.12
N VAL A 133 0.20 5.12 -8.71
CA VAL A 133 1.49 4.43 -8.72
C VAL A 133 2.57 5.27 -9.40
N GLN A 134 2.32 5.83 -10.60
CA GLN A 134 3.32 6.66 -11.29
C GLN A 134 3.65 7.94 -10.51
N THR A 135 2.67 8.53 -9.81
CA THR A 135 2.91 9.66 -8.90
C THR A 135 3.79 9.24 -7.73
N GLY A 136 3.53 8.09 -7.12
CA GLY A 136 4.36 7.51 -6.06
C GLY A 136 5.80 7.26 -6.51
N VAL A 137 6.02 6.73 -7.71
CA VAL A 137 7.36 6.51 -8.29
C VAL A 137 8.06 7.86 -8.49
N THR A 138 7.38 8.80 -9.13
CA THR A 138 7.91 10.15 -9.41
C THR A 138 8.29 10.89 -8.13
N ASN A 139 7.45 10.80 -7.09
CA ASN A 139 7.68 11.43 -5.80
C ASN A 139 8.83 10.76 -5.05
N SER A 140 8.89 9.42 -5.02
CA SER A 140 10.01 8.65 -4.45
C SER A 140 11.35 9.07 -5.06
N GLN A 141 11.43 9.11 -6.40
CA GLN A 141 12.63 9.57 -7.11
C GLN A 141 12.97 11.04 -6.82
N THR A 142 11.97 11.91 -6.73
CA THR A 142 12.16 13.34 -6.42
C THR A 142 12.77 13.51 -5.02
N ILE A 143 12.26 12.80 -4.02
CA ILE A 143 12.79 12.81 -2.65
C ILE A 143 14.24 12.33 -2.64
N MET A 144 14.54 11.20 -3.30
CA MET A 144 15.91 10.65 -3.39
C MET A 144 16.88 11.61 -4.09
N LYS A 145 16.45 12.28 -5.17
CA LYS A 145 17.21 13.33 -5.86
C LYS A 145 17.51 14.52 -4.95
N SER A 146 16.51 15.06 -4.27
CA SER A 146 16.65 16.23 -3.39
C SER A 146 17.51 15.94 -2.16
N ILE A 147 17.39 14.73 -1.57
CA ILE A 147 18.29 14.27 -0.52
C ILE A 147 19.72 14.14 -1.06
N THR A 148 19.93 13.52 -2.21
CA THR A 148 21.28 13.34 -2.80
C THR A 148 21.92 14.69 -3.17
N ALA A 149 21.15 15.66 -3.65
CA ALA A 149 21.65 17.00 -3.97
C ALA A 149 22.16 17.76 -2.73
N SER A 150 21.52 17.55 -1.57
CA SER A 150 21.92 18.16 -0.29
C SER A 150 23.01 17.34 0.41
N CYS A 151 22.91 16.02 0.33
CA CYS A 151 23.68 15.02 1.07
C CYS A 151 24.21 13.91 0.14
N PRO A 152 25.24 14.16 -0.69
CA PRO A 152 25.66 13.24 -1.77
C PRO A 152 26.20 11.88 -1.33
N LYS A 153 26.41 11.68 -0.02
CA LYS A 153 26.89 10.42 0.57
C LYS A 153 25.79 9.59 1.24
N THR A 154 24.57 10.13 1.34
CA THR A 154 23.44 9.40 1.92
C THR A 154 23.12 8.17 1.07
N ARG A 155 22.94 7.04 1.75
CA ARG A 155 22.45 5.79 1.17
C ARG A 155 20.93 5.67 1.36
N PHE A 156 20.29 4.85 0.55
CA PHE A 156 18.85 4.66 0.58
C PHE A 156 18.47 3.21 0.80
N ALA A 157 17.40 2.98 1.54
CA ALA A 157 16.59 1.79 1.40
C ALA A 157 15.24 2.17 0.79
N ILE A 158 14.62 1.28 0.02
CA ILE A 158 13.26 1.49 -0.52
C ILE A 158 12.36 0.43 0.10
N VAL A 159 11.25 0.82 0.73
CA VAL A 159 10.36 -0.10 1.45
C VAL A 159 8.92 0.15 1.04
N GLY A 160 8.26 -0.85 0.45
CA GLY A 160 6.88 -0.76 -0.05
C GLY A 160 5.97 -1.89 0.42
N TYR A 161 4.67 -1.59 0.58
CA TYR A 161 3.63 -2.57 0.89
C TYR A 161 2.35 -2.34 0.07
N SER A 162 1.70 -3.42 -0.39
CA SER A 162 0.42 -3.38 -1.10
C SER A 162 0.51 -2.53 -2.39
N GLU A 163 -0.33 -1.52 -2.60
CA GLU A 163 -0.18 -0.55 -3.70
C GLU A 163 1.21 0.12 -3.71
N GLY A 164 1.76 0.42 -2.53
CA GLY A 164 3.11 0.93 -2.35
C GLY A 164 4.22 -0.07 -2.69
N ALA A 165 3.91 -1.37 -2.78
CA ALA A 165 4.83 -2.40 -3.24
C ALA A 165 5.11 -2.29 -4.74
N ASP A 166 4.10 -2.00 -5.56
CA ASP A 166 4.28 -1.73 -6.99
C ASP A 166 5.06 -0.41 -7.21
N VAL A 167 4.77 0.62 -6.40
CA VAL A 167 5.58 1.85 -6.38
C VAL A 167 7.04 1.57 -6.03
N ALA A 168 7.31 0.79 -4.98
CA ALA A 168 8.66 0.43 -4.56
C ALA A 168 9.37 -0.41 -5.64
N ARG A 169 8.67 -1.40 -6.22
CA ARG A 169 9.17 -2.24 -7.31
C ARG A 169 9.57 -1.40 -8.52
N ARG A 170 8.65 -0.59 -9.05
CA ARG A 170 8.92 0.26 -10.23
C ARG A 170 10.03 1.27 -9.95
N THR A 171 10.05 1.89 -8.76
CA THR A 171 11.15 2.79 -8.35
C THR A 171 12.50 2.08 -8.33
N ALA A 172 12.57 0.87 -7.74
CA ALA A 172 13.79 0.07 -7.70
C ALA A 172 14.23 -0.40 -9.09
N MET A 173 13.29 -0.84 -9.93
CA MET A 173 13.58 -1.22 -11.32
C MET A 173 14.09 -0.04 -12.15
N GLU A 174 13.50 1.16 -12.02
CA GLU A 174 13.98 2.36 -12.71
C GLU A 174 15.36 2.81 -12.21
N VAL A 175 15.62 2.76 -10.89
CA VAL A 175 16.95 3.06 -10.33
C VAL A 175 18.00 2.00 -10.69
N GLY A 176 17.62 0.74 -10.83
CA GLY A 176 18.53 -0.36 -11.10
C GLY A 176 18.86 -0.58 -12.58
N ASN A 177 17.94 -0.22 -13.49
CA ASN A 177 18.10 -0.44 -14.93
C ASN A 177 18.47 0.84 -15.73
N GLN A 178 18.54 2.01 -15.08
CA GLN A 178 19.04 3.24 -15.72
C GLN A 178 20.50 3.10 -16.18
N VAL A 179 20.82 3.74 -17.30
CA VAL A 179 22.18 3.83 -17.85
C VAL A 179 22.80 5.16 -17.43
N ALA A 180 24.05 5.13 -16.97
CA ALA A 180 24.80 6.34 -16.67
C ALA A 180 24.99 7.21 -17.93
N ALA A 181 24.89 8.52 -17.77
CA ALA A 181 25.25 9.50 -18.79
C ALA A 181 26.77 9.45 -19.10
N ALA A 182 27.18 10.14 -20.17
CA ALA A 182 28.57 10.11 -20.65
C ALA A 182 29.60 10.70 -19.65
N ASP A 183 29.15 11.46 -18.65
CA ASP A 183 29.95 11.99 -17.54
C ASP A 183 29.95 11.08 -16.29
N GLY A 184 29.29 9.91 -16.35
CA GLY A 184 29.14 8.97 -15.25
C GLY A 184 27.97 9.28 -14.30
N THR A 185 27.18 10.32 -14.55
CA THR A 185 26.03 10.66 -13.69
C THR A 185 24.80 9.80 -13.99
N TYR A 186 23.95 9.60 -12.99
CA TYR A 186 22.69 8.86 -13.12
C TYR A 186 21.48 9.79 -13.09
N GLY A 187 20.41 9.44 -13.81
CA GLY A 187 19.21 10.25 -13.94
C GLY A 187 18.29 10.27 -12.71
N ILE A 188 18.49 9.33 -11.78
CA ILE A 188 17.75 9.24 -10.51
C ILE A 188 18.69 9.46 -9.32
N VAL A 189 19.40 8.41 -8.92
CA VAL A 189 20.54 8.40 -7.97
C VAL A 189 21.53 7.36 -8.48
N ASP A 190 22.75 7.30 -7.93
CA ASP A 190 23.64 6.18 -8.25
C ASP A 190 23.04 4.86 -7.71
N PRO A 191 22.93 3.77 -8.51
CA PRO A 191 22.39 2.50 -8.04
C PRO A 191 23.18 1.88 -6.88
N SER A 192 24.44 2.27 -6.67
CA SER A 192 25.23 1.88 -5.49
C SER A 192 24.77 2.56 -4.19
N GLN A 193 24.06 3.68 -4.26
CA GLN A 193 23.48 4.34 -3.07
C GLN A 193 22.27 3.59 -2.52
N VAL A 194 21.52 2.84 -3.33
CA VAL A 194 20.38 2.04 -2.84
C VAL A 194 20.88 0.71 -2.27
N VAL A 195 21.02 0.62 -0.96
CA VAL A 195 21.65 -0.54 -0.28
C VAL A 195 20.69 -1.68 0.05
N GLY A 196 19.38 -1.46 -0.04
CA GLY A 196 18.38 -2.51 0.10
C GLY A 196 16.99 -2.08 -0.38
N VAL A 197 16.25 -3.04 -0.91
CA VAL A 197 14.86 -2.87 -1.35
C VAL A 197 14.01 -3.93 -0.64
N VAL A 198 12.94 -3.53 0.02
CA VAL A 198 11.98 -4.41 0.70
C VAL A 198 10.60 -4.19 0.10
N ILE A 199 9.96 -5.26 -0.33
CA ILE A 199 8.67 -5.24 -1.01
C ILE A 199 7.77 -6.28 -0.32
N PHE A 200 6.62 -5.87 0.21
CA PHE A 200 5.62 -6.76 0.82
C PHE A 200 4.37 -6.79 -0.06
N ALA A 201 3.89 -7.98 -0.43
CA ALA A 201 2.81 -8.17 -1.41
C ALA A 201 3.16 -7.67 -2.83
N ASP A 202 4.32 -8.12 -3.34
CA ASP A 202 4.80 -7.77 -4.68
C ASP A 202 3.91 -8.33 -5.80
N ALA A 203 3.11 -7.45 -6.40
CA ALA A 203 2.21 -7.79 -7.50
C ALA A 203 2.91 -8.08 -8.84
N GLY A 204 4.20 -7.76 -8.98
CA GLY A 204 5.02 -8.03 -10.16
C GLY A 204 5.93 -9.27 -10.05
N ARG A 205 5.89 -9.98 -8.92
CA ARG A 205 6.68 -11.22 -8.69
C ARG A 205 6.29 -12.33 -9.67
N VAL A 206 7.25 -13.08 -10.21
CA VAL A 206 6.97 -14.15 -11.19
C VAL A 206 6.82 -15.54 -10.55
N SER A 207 6.19 -16.49 -11.25
CA SER A 207 6.03 -17.88 -10.76
C SER A 207 7.40 -18.53 -10.52
N GLY A 208 7.54 -19.19 -9.37
CA GLY A 208 8.79 -19.84 -8.94
C GLY A 208 9.89 -18.91 -8.44
N GLU A 209 9.66 -17.58 -8.39
CA GLU A 209 10.63 -16.62 -7.86
C GLU A 209 10.83 -16.78 -6.35
N GLY A 210 12.09 -16.78 -5.92
CA GLY A 210 12.45 -16.79 -4.50
C GLY A 210 12.36 -15.39 -3.89
N PRO A 211 12.24 -15.28 -2.54
CA PRO A 211 12.11 -13.99 -1.85
C PRO A 211 13.27 -13.00 -2.03
N PHE A 212 14.41 -13.41 -2.60
CA PHE A 212 15.57 -12.53 -2.84
C PHE A 212 15.98 -12.51 -4.33
N PRO A 213 15.25 -11.79 -5.19
CA PRO A 213 15.56 -11.69 -6.62
C PRO A 213 17.00 -11.27 -6.89
N GLY A 214 17.69 -12.07 -7.71
CA GLY A 214 19.06 -11.83 -8.14
C GLY A 214 20.18 -12.15 -7.13
N ALA A 215 19.86 -12.57 -5.90
CA ALA A 215 20.86 -12.94 -4.90
C ALA A 215 21.60 -14.24 -5.24
N GLU A 216 22.79 -14.46 -4.67
CA GLU A 216 23.56 -15.72 -4.84
C GLU A 216 22.74 -16.96 -4.44
N ASN A 217 21.85 -16.82 -3.45
CA ASN A 217 20.84 -17.80 -3.12
C ASN A 217 19.47 -17.14 -2.90
N PRO A 218 18.60 -17.10 -3.93
CA PRO A 218 17.34 -16.34 -3.89
C PRO A 218 16.29 -16.85 -2.90
N PHE A 219 16.55 -17.98 -2.21
CA PHE A 219 15.68 -18.56 -1.19
C PHE A 219 16.19 -18.40 0.25
N SER A 220 17.43 -17.97 0.45
CA SER A 220 18.07 -17.93 1.77
C SER A 220 18.06 -16.53 2.38
N ASN A 221 18.65 -15.55 1.69
CA ASN A 221 18.88 -14.20 2.18
C ASN A 221 19.31 -13.25 1.03
N PRO A 222 19.22 -11.92 1.21
CA PRO A 222 19.91 -10.94 0.36
C PRO A 222 21.43 -11.09 0.47
N ASP A 223 22.15 -10.61 -0.54
CA ASP A 223 23.61 -10.67 -0.54
C ASP A 223 24.19 -9.77 0.56
N GLY A 224 25.18 -10.29 1.30
CA GLY A 224 25.78 -9.61 2.45
C GLY A 224 24.93 -9.60 3.74
N PHE A 225 23.86 -10.40 3.82
CA PHE A 225 23.09 -10.62 5.05
C PHE A 225 23.09 -12.10 5.48
N ASP A 226 23.90 -12.45 6.48
CA ASP A 226 24.10 -13.85 6.89
C ASP A 226 22.88 -14.50 7.59
N THR A 227 21.86 -13.72 7.95
CA THR A 227 20.65 -14.24 8.60
C THR A 227 19.75 -14.87 7.55
N LYS A 228 19.47 -16.17 7.67
CA LYS A 228 18.53 -16.87 6.80
C LYS A 228 17.08 -16.51 7.10
N TYR A 229 16.31 -16.26 6.05
CA TYR A 229 14.87 -15.99 6.14
C TYR A 229 14.07 -17.25 6.45
N GLN A 230 14.34 -18.33 5.71
CA GLN A 230 13.66 -19.61 5.85
C GLN A 230 14.62 -20.78 5.58
N ASN A 231 14.21 -21.99 5.96
CA ASN A 231 14.87 -23.22 5.56
C ASN A 231 14.23 -23.76 4.27
N GLY A 232 15.07 -24.14 3.31
CA GLY A 232 14.64 -24.76 2.04
C GLY A 232 14.46 -23.76 0.90
N ASN A 233 14.23 -24.32 -0.30
CA ASN A 233 14.27 -23.60 -1.57
C ASN A 233 12.92 -23.65 -2.31
N THR A 234 11.81 -23.71 -1.56
CA THR A 234 10.46 -23.73 -2.14
C THR A 234 9.96 -22.30 -2.27
N ALA A 235 9.57 -21.90 -3.49
CA ALA A 235 8.87 -20.65 -3.73
C ALA A 235 7.43 -20.70 -3.21
N ILE A 236 6.88 -19.55 -2.82
CA ILE A 236 5.43 -19.41 -2.61
C ILE A 236 4.74 -19.64 -3.97
N PRO A 237 3.73 -20.53 -4.04
CA PRO A 237 3.09 -20.91 -5.31
C PRO A 237 2.36 -19.75 -5.98
N GLY A 238 2.11 -19.88 -7.29
CA GLY A 238 1.46 -18.84 -8.09
C GLY A 238 2.39 -17.69 -8.48
N GLN A 239 1.82 -16.60 -8.97
CA GLN A 239 2.51 -15.40 -9.45
C GLN A 239 1.82 -14.12 -8.97
N GLY A 240 2.46 -12.96 -9.15
CA GLY A 240 1.84 -11.68 -8.86
C GLY A 240 0.68 -11.37 -9.80
N ALA A 241 -0.34 -10.65 -9.30
CA ALA A 241 -1.54 -10.32 -10.06
C ALA A 241 -1.26 -9.44 -11.30
N LEU A 242 -0.15 -8.71 -11.30
CA LEU A 242 0.25 -7.73 -12.32
C LEU A 242 1.56 -8.15 -13.04
N PRO A 243 1.57 -9.24 -13.82
CA PRO A 243 2.77 -9.72 -14.49
C PRO A 243 3.37 -8.69 -15.46
N GLY A 244 2.59 -7.72 -15.96
CA GLY A 244 3.08 -6.58 -16.74
C GLY A 244 4.00 -5.60 -15.99
N THR A 245 4.16 -5.70 -14.66
CA THR A 245 5.14 -4.95 -13.85
C THR A 245 6.35 -5.80 -13.41
N SER A 246 6.44 -7.04 -13.91
CA SER A 246 7.59 -7.94 -13.68
C SER A 246 8.86 -7.50 -14.42
N GLY A 247 10.00 -8.05 -13.99
CA GLY A 247 11.32 -7.77 -14.57
C GLY A 247 12.42 -7.75 -13.50
N GLY A 248 13.69 -7.82 -13.93
CA GLY A 248 14.85 -7.76 -13.04
C GLY A 248 15.09 -6.36 -12.48
N PHE A 249 15.79 -6.30 -11.34
CA PHE A 249 16.16 -5.05 -10.67
C PHE A 249 17.54 -4.55 -11.11
N GLY A 250 18.16 -5.19 -12.10
CA GLY A 250 19.34 -4.70 -12.79
C GLY A 250 20.53 -4.59 -11.83
N ALA A 251 21.10 -3.40 -11.69
CA ALA A 251 22.17 -3.17 -10.73
C ALA A 251 21.77 -3.45 -9.27
N LEU A 252 20.48 -3.45 -8.91
CA LEU A 252 19.98 -3.74 -7.56
C LEU A 252 19.70 -5.24 -7.30
N ASP A 253 19.86 -6.11 -8.29
CA ASP A 253 19.76 -7.57 -8.11
C ASP A 253 20.67 -8.02 -6.93
N GLY A 254 20.17 -8.93 -6.10
CA GLY A 254 20.83 -9.37 -4.85
C GLY A 254 20.63 -8.44 -3.65
N ARG A 255 20.20 -7.20 -3.88
CA ARG A 255 19.84 -6.21 -2.84
C ARG A 255 18.33 -6.02 -2.71
N VAL A 256 17.53 -7.04 -3.05
CA VAL A 256 16.07 -7.02 -2.99
C VAL A 256 15.55 -8.14 -2.11
N ALA A 257 14.54 -7.82 -1.28
CA ALA A 257 13.72 -8.75 -0.54
C ALA A 257 12.25 -8.55 -0.94
N SER A 258 11.73 -9.43 -1.79
CA SER A 258 10.34 -9.44 -2.27
C SER A 258 9.56 -10.52 -1.50
N PHE A 259 8.89 -10.11 -0.44
CA PHE A 259 8.11 -10.98 0.43
C PHE A 259 6.68 -11.15 -0.12
N CYS A 260 6.26 -12.41 -0.17
CA CYS A 260 4.89 -12.81 -0.45
C CYS A 260 4.41 -13.79 0.63
N SER A 261 3.20 -13.60 1.14
CA SER A 261 2.55 -14.57 2.02
C SER A 261 1.75 -15.56 1.19
N ASP A 262 1.76 -16.84 1.58
CA ASP A 262 0.95 -17.85 0.89
C ASP A 262 -0.54 -17.48 1.00
N GLY A 263 -1.28 -17.60 -0.10
CA GLY A 263 -2.68 -17.19 -0.20
C GLY A 263 -2.95 -15.69 -0.40
N ASP A 264 -1.95 -14.79 -0.35
CA ASP A 264 -2.15 -13.38 -0.71
C ASP A 264 -2.25 -13.25 -2.24
N LEU A 265 -3.46 -13.27 -2.79
CA LEU A 265 -3.70 -13.21 -4.25
C LEU A 265 -3.12 -11.97 -4.95
N THR A 266 -2.63 -10.96 -4.23
CA THR A 266 -1.85 -9.85 -4.80
C THR A 266 -0.53 -10.37 -5.40
N CYS A 267 0.15 -11.27 -4.69
CA CYS A 267 1.48 -11.77 -5.03
C CYS A 267 1.53 -13.30 -5.26
N ALA A 268 0.57 -14.06 -4.74
CA ALA A 268 0.45 -15.52 -4.81
C ALA A 268 -0.83 -15.95 -5.58
N LEU A 269 -1.18 -15.23 -6.65
CA LEU A 269 -2.29 -15.61 -7.51
C LEU A 269 -1.98 -16.97 -8.18
N PRO A 270 -2.81 -18.01 -8.00
CA PRO A 270 -2.54 -19.32 -8.58
C PRO A 270 -2.35 -19.28 -10.10
N GLU A 271 -1.54 -20.19 -10.64
CA GLU A 271 -1.44 -20.39 -12.09
C GLU A 271 -2.81 -20.76 -12.69
N ASN A 272 -2.97 -20.62 -14.00
CA ASN A 272 -4.24 -20.89 -14.70
C ASN A 272 -5.41 -20.04 -14.17
N THR A 273 -5.18 -18.73 -14.09
CA THR A 273 -6.12 -17.67 -13.66
C THR A 273 -6.22 -16.51 -14.67
N SER A 274 -6.09 -16.78 -15.97
CA SER A 274 -6.00 -15.77 -17.04
C SER A 274 -7.10 -14.70 -17.03
N LEU A 275 -8.34 -15.07 -16.70
CA LEU A 275 -9.45 -14.12 -16.55
C LEU A 275 -9.28 -13.17 -15.34
N ILE A 276 -8.57 -13.58 -14.28
CA ILE A 276 -8.24 -12.70 -13.14
C ILE A 276 -7.20 -11.66 -13.56
N HIS A 277 -6.18 -12.04 -14.33
CA HIS A 277 -5.22 -11.07 -14.90
C HIS A 277 -5.91 -10.06 -15.82
N LEU A 278 -6.82 -10.51 -16.69
CA LEU A 278 -7.63 -9.61 -17.51
C LEU A 278 -8.49 -8.68 -16.65
N ALA A 279 -9.12 -9.19 -15.59
CA ALA A 279 -9.91 -8.38 -14.66
C ALA A 279 -9.04 -7.35 -13.90
N ALA A 280 -7.82 -7.71 -13.49
CA ALA A 280 -6.87 -6.78 -12.86
C ALA A 280 -6.45 -5.67 -13.83
N ASN A 281 -6.16 -6.00 -15.09
CA ASN A 281 -5.80 -5.04 -16.13
C ASN A 281 -6.94 -4.09 -16.50
N VAL A 282 -8.19 -4.58 -16.50
CA VAL A 282 -9.38 -3.72 -16.62
C VAL A 282 -9.54 -2.84 -15.37
N GLY A 283 -9.39 -3.42 -14.17
CA GLY A 283 -9.49 -2.73 -12.88
C GLY A 283 -8.53 -1.54 -12.74
N ARG A 284 -7.30 -1.68 -13.26
CA ARG A 284 -6.28 -0.62 -13.30
C ARG A 284 -6.63 0.57 -14.23
N GLN A 285 -7.62 0.41 -15.11
CA GLN A 285 -8.04 1.41 -16.11
C GLN A 285 -9.38 2.07 -15.82
N VAL A 286 -10.04 1.70 -14.73
CA VAL A 286 -11.34 2.25 -14.29
C VAL A 286 -11.20 2.84 -12.88
N ASN A 287 -12.19 3.63 -12.47
CA ASN A 287 -12.28 4.06 -11.08
C ASN A 287 -12.79 2.90 -10.20
N ALA A 288 -11.87 2.05 -9.76
CA ALA A 288 -12.17 0.86 -8.97
C ALA A 288 -12.68 1.23 -7.56
N ASP A 289 -12.25 2.37 -7.00
CA ASP A 289 -12.81 2.93 -5.77
C ASP A 289 -14.31 3.26 -5.91
N ALA A 290 -14.71 3.91 -7.00
CA ALA A 290 -16.12 4.20 -7.27
C ALA A 290 -16.91 2.92 -7.59
N LEU A 291 -16.35 1.96 -8.36
CA LEU A 291 -16.99 0.67 -8.58
C LEU A 291 -17.18 -0.13 -7.28
N GLN A 292 -16.23 -0.07 -6.35
CA GLN A 292 -16.35 -0.70 -5.04
C GLN A 292 -17.45 -0.04 -4.20
N ASN A 293 -17.45 1.29 -4.12
CA ASN A 293 -18.33 2.06 -3.23
C ASN A 293 -19.76 2.26 -3.77
N GLU A 294 -19.91 2.50 -5.08
CA GLU A 294 -21.15 2.87 -5.77
C GLU A 294 -21.69 1.77 -6.70
N GLN A 295 -20.94 0.69 -6.90
CA GLN A 295 -21.25 -0.40 -7.84
C GLN A 295 -21.38 0.13 -9.29
N LEU A 296 -22.18 -0.54 -10.14
CA LEU A 296 -22.38 -0.14 -11.53
C LEU A 296 -23.43 0.97 -11.64
N THR A 297 -22.96 2.21 -11.71
CA THR A 297 -23.75 3.40 -12.01
C THR A 297 -23.61 3.77 -13.49
N PRO A 298 -24.42 4.71 -14.03
CA PRO A 298 -24.22 5.20 -15.40
C PRO A 298 -22.83 5.81 -15.66
N ALA A 299 -22.15 6.31 -14.61
CA ALA A 299 -20.80 6.85 -14.72
C ALA A 299 -19.75 5.72 -14.72
N THR A 300 -19.73 4.87 -13.69
CA THR A 300 -18.75 3.77 -13.60
C THR A 300 -18.94 2.73 -14.71
N GLY A 301 -20.18 2.53 -15.17
CA GLY A 301 -20.49 1.72 -16.35
C GLY A 301 -20.02 2.34 -17.67
N ALA A 302 -20.01 3.67 -17.81
CA ALA A 302 -19.44 4.34 -18.98
C ALA A 302 -17.90 4.23 -18.99
N ASP A 303 -17.24 4.42 -17.84
CA ASP A 303 -15.79 4.23 -17.71
C ASP A 303 -15.38 2.79 -18.06
N LEU A 304 -16.10 1.79 -17.53
CA LEU A 304 -15.89 0.38 -17.85
C LEU A 304 -16.12 0.10 -19.35
N ALA A 305 -17.17 0.66 -19.96
CA ALA A 305 -17.43 0.50 -21.39
C ALA A 305 -16.34 1.14 -22.27
N LEU A 306 -15.78 2.28 -21.86
CA LEU A 306 -14.65 2.93 -22.54
C LEU A 306 -13.37 2.10 -22.43
N ALA A 307 -13.05 1.56 -21.25
CA ALA A 307 -11.91 0.67 -21.04
C ALA A 307 -12.02 -0.59 -21.92
N LEU A 308 -13.16 -1.30 -21.85
CA LEU A 308 -13.42 -2.49 -22.67
C LEU A 308 -13.40 -2.18 -24.17
N GLY A 309 -13.95 -1.04 -24.58
CA GLY A 309 -13.93 -0.60 -25.98
C GLY A 309 -12.51 -0.35 -26.50
N ARG A 310 -11.64 0.29 -25.70
CA ARG A 310 -10.23 0.48 -26.03
C ARG A 310 -9.48 -0.85 -26.15
N ILE A 311 -9.71 -1.78 -25.21
CA ILE A 311 -9.11 -3.12 -25.23
C ILE A 311 -9.53 -3.88 -26.50
N ALA A 312 -10.82 -3.86 -26.86
CA ALA A 312 -11.31 -4.51 -28.08
C ALA A 312 -10.66 -3.93 -29.35
N VAL A 313 -10.56 -2.60 -29.47
CA VAL A 313 -9.88 -1.95 -30.61
C VAL A 313 -8.39 -2.32 -30.65
N ASN A 314 -7.70 -2.33 -29.51
CA ASN A 314 -6.30 -2.76 -29.44
C ASN A 314 -6.14 -4.23 -29.86
N ALA A 315 -7.04 -5.13 -29.46
CA ALA A 315 -7.01 -6.55 -29.80
C ALA A 315 -7.13 -6.77 -31.31
N PHE A 316 -8.09 -6.11 -31.96
CA PHE A 316 -8.23 -6.18 -33.42
C PHE A 316 -7.00 -5.61 -34.15
N ASN A 317 -6.43 -4.51 -33.66
CA ASN A 317 -5.22 -3.92 -34.24
C ASN A 317 -3.98 -4.83 -34.07
N ASP A 318 -3.81 -5.46 -32.91
CA ASP A 318 -2.70 -6.39 -32.66
C ASP A 318 -2.80 -7.62 -33.57
N ILE A 319 -3.97 -8.28 -33.62
CA ILE A 319 -4.22 -9.43 -34.51
C ILE A 319 -4.03 -9.04 -35.97
N ALA A 320 -4.55 -7.89 -36.42
CA ALA A 320 -4.35 -7.41 -37.78
C ALA A 320 -2.88 -7.08 -38.11
N SER A 321 -2.05 -6.78 -37.11
CA SER A 321 -0.61 -6.58 -37.31
C SER A 321 0.20 -7.90 -37.38
N GLN A 322 -0.43 -9.03 -37.04
CA GLN A 322 0.17 -10.37 -37.01
C GLN A 322 -0.37 -11.26 -38.14
N PRO A 323 0.22 -11.25 -39.36
CA PRO A 323 -0.30 -11.96 -40.54
C PRO A 323 -0.27 -13.50 -40.45
N ASN A 324 0.27 -14.06 -39.37
CA ASN A 324 0.26 -15.49 -39.07
C ASN A 324 -0.41 -15.83 -37.73
N TRP A 325 -1.19 -14.91 -37.13
CA TRP A 325 -1.87 -15.15 -35.85
C TRP A 325 -2.81 -16.36 -35.88
N MET A 326 -3.46 -16.64 -37.02
CA MET A 326 -4.29 -17.83 -37.20
C MET A 326 -3.51 -19.16 -37.13
N GLN A 327 -2.18 -19.10 -37.31
CA GLN A 327 -1.26 -20.23 -37.26
C GLN A 327 -0.53 -20.33 -35.90
N SER A 328 -0.50 -19.23 -35.14
CA SER A 328 0.20 -19.13 -33.86
C SER A 328 -0.51 -19.90 -32.73
N ASP A 329 0.19 -20.05 -31.62
CA ASP A 329 -0.33 -20.61 -30.37
C ASP A 329 -1.02 -19.56 -29.47
N GLU A 330 -0.86 -18.26 -29.75
CA GLU A 330 -1.45 -17.14 -28.98
C GLU A 330 -2.98 -17.16 -29.15
N THR A 331 -3.73 -17.31 -28.06
CA THR A 331 -5.21 -17.31 -28.07
C THR A 331 -5.77 -15.89 -28.08
N PHE A 332 -7.07 -15.73 -28.36
CA PHE A 332 -7.75 -14.45 -28.24
C PHE A 332 -7.75 -13.93 -26.80
N LEU A 333 -7.78 -14.82 -25.79
CA LEU A 333 -7.64 -14.42 -24.39
C LEU A 333 -6.23 -13.89 -24.09
N ASP A 334 -5.19 -14.50 -24.65
CA ASP A 334 -3.81 -14.01 -24.49
C ASP A 334 -3.64 -12.62 -25.12
N VAL A 335 -4.22 -12.40 -26.31
CA VAL A 335 -4.30 -11.06 -26.93
C VAL A 335 -5.03 -10.07 -26.02
N LEU A 336 -6.19 -10.42 -25.47
CA LEU A 336 -6.93 -9.54 -24.55
C LEU A 336 -6.12 -9.18 -23.31
N ILE A 337 -5.37 -10.11 -22.72
CA ILE A 337 -4.51 -9.84 -21.56
C ILE A 337 -3.36 -8.90 -21.95
N LYS A 338 -2.63 -9.23 -23.02
CA LYS A 338 -1.53 -8.45 -23.59
C LYS A 338 -1.92 -7.00 -23.91
N VAL A 339 -3.07 -6.80 -24.58
CA VAL A 339 -3.51 -5.47 -25.04
C VAL A 339 -4.33 -4.67 -24.01
N SER A 340 -4.66 -5.30 -22.87
CA SER A 340 -5.29 -4.64 -21.73
C SER A 340 -4.29 -4.14 -20.69
N GLU A 341 -3.00 -4.50 -20.77
CA GLU A 341 -1.97 -3.86 -19.95
C GLU A 341 -2.01 -2.31 -20.16
N PRO A 342 -2.08 -1.50 -19.09
CA PRO A 342 -2.20 -0.04 -19.22
C PRO A 342 -1.04 0.62 -19.99
N ASN A 343 0.14 0.00 -19.96
CA ASN A 343 1.35 0.44 -20.65
C ASN A 343 1.47 -0.13 -22.09
N TYR A 344 0.48 -0.90 -22.57
CA TYR A 344 0.48 -1.48 -23.91
C TYR A 344 0.61 -0.40 -24.99
N LYS A 345 1.63 -0.55 -25.83
CA LYS A 345 1.90 0.31 -26.99
C LYS A 345 1.54 -0.47 -28.25
N PRO A 346 0.50 -0.06 -29.01
CA PRO A 346 0.15 -0.70 -30.26
C PRO A 346 1.34 -0.72 -31.22
N SER A 347 1.62 -1.89 -31.80
CA SER A 347 2.54 -2.00 -32.94
C SER A 347 2.10 -1.07 -34.06
N THR A 348 3.05 -0.40 -34.74
CA THR A 348 2.72 0.45 -35.89
C THR A 348 2.13 -0.39 -37.01
N VAL A 349 0.82 -0.27 -37.22
CA VAL A 349 0.07 -0.96 -38.27
C VAL A 349 0.64 -0.57 -39.64
N THR A 350 1.35 -1.49 -40.29
CA THR A 350 1.97 -1.26 -41.61
C THR A 350 0.96 -1.31 -42.77
N THR A 351 -0.24 -1.82 -42.52
CA THR A 351 -1.34 -1.91 -43.49
C THR A 351 -2.68 -1.65 -42.81
N PRO A 352 -3.35 -0.50 -43.03
CA PRO A 352 -4.63 -0.21 -42.41
C PRO A 352 -5.73 -1.10 -43.01
N VAL A 353 -6.36 -1.93 -42.17
CA VAL A 353 -7.57 -2.67 -42.57
C VAL A 353 -8.69 -1.66 -42.78
N SER A 354 -8.99 -1.39 -44.05
CA SER A 354 -10.04 -0.45 -44.43
C SER A 354 -11.39 -1.15 -44.34
N ALA A 355 -12.09 -0.97 -43.21
CA ALA A 355 -13.48 -1.38 -43.07
C ALA A 355 -14.39 -0.49 -43.94
N LYS A 356 -14.40 -0.71 -45.26
CA LYS A 356 -15.39 -0.13 -46.16
C LYS A 356 -16.76 -0.74 -45.85
N VAL A 357 -17.68 0.08 -45.36
CA VAL A 357 -19.10 -0.28 -45.22
C VAL A 357 -19.84 0.14 -46.49
N ASP A 358 -19.30 -0.29 -47.64
CA ASP A 358 -19.91 -0.12 -48.95
C ASP A 358 -20.33 -1.51 -49.45
N GLY A 359 -21.58 -1.66 -49.89
CA GLY A 359 -22.27 -2.95 -50.04
C GLY A 359 -21.84 -3.85 -51.20
N GLU A 360 -20.59 -3.79 -51.65
CA GLU A 360 -20.02 -4.66 -52.68
C GLU A 360 -18.96 -5.57 -52.07
N GLN A 361 -19.20 -6.89 -52.10
CA GLN A 361 -18.24 -7.89 -51.67
C GLN A 361 -17.06 -7.94 -52.67
N GLU A 362 -15.99 -7.22 -52.37
CA GLU A 362 -14.70 -7.45 -53.04
C GLU A 362 -14.30 -8.94 -52.82
N PRO A 363 -13.73 -9.62 -53.84
CA PRO A 363 -13.42 -11.04 -53.75
C PRO A 363 -12.36 -11.28 -52.67
N ILE A 364 -12.64 -12.23 -51.78
CA ILE A 364 -11.77 -12.70 -50.68
C ILE A 364 -10.32 -12.76 -51.17
N GLU A 365 -9.44 -11.93 -50.60
CA GLU A 365 -8.03 -11.93 -50.99
C GLU A 365 -7.42 -13.31 -50.74
N THR A 366 -6.50 -13.74 -51.61
CA THR A 366 -5.97 -15.11 -51.58
C THR A 366 -5.33 -15.49 -50.24
N GLY A 367 -4.86 -14.52 -49.44
CA GLY A 367 -4.40 -14.73 -48.07
C GLY A 367 -5.49 -15.16 -47.09
N GLN A 368 -6.69 -14.56 -47.16
CA GLN A 368 -7.82 -14.92 -46.28
C GLN A 368 -8.31 -16.36 -46.49
N MET A 369 -8.13 -16.93 -47.70
CA MET A 369 -8.39 -18.35 -47.96
C MET A 369 -7.34 -19.28 -47.35
N VAL A 370 -6.11 -18.81 -47.10
CA VAL A 370 -5.06 -19.61 -46.43
C VAL A 370 -5.36 -19.71 -44.93
N ASP A 371 -5.80 -18.62 -44.29
CA ASP A 371 -6.15 -18.61 -42.87
C ASP A 371 -7.34 -19.52 -42.52
N LEU A 372 -8.29 -19.68 -43.45
CA LEU A 372 -9.44 -20.58 -43.28
C LEU A 372 -9.04 -22.05 -43.09
N VAL A 373 -7.86 -22.45 -43.57
CA VAL A 373 -7.31 -23.81 -43.37
C VAL A 373 -6.94 -24.06 -41.91
N TYR A 374 -6.51 -23.02 -41.20
CA TYR A 374 -6.09 -23.12 -39.79
C TYR A 374 -7.26 -22.92 -38.81
N LEU A 375 -8.40 -22.39 -39.26
CA LEU A 375 -9.56 -22.10 -38.41
C LEU A 375 -10.01 -23.26 -37.50
N PRO A 376 -10.09 -24.55 -37.94
CA PRO A 376 -10.46 -25.64 -37.03
C PRO A 376 -9.44 -25.88 -35.92
N GLN A 377 -8.14 -25.78 -36.24
CA GLN A 377 -7.06 -25.92 -35.27
C GLN A 377 -6.99 -24.72 -34.32
N LYS A 378 -7.25 -23.50 -34.82
CA LYS A 378 -7.34 -22.28 -34.02
C LYS A 378 -8.51 -22.37 -33.04
N ILE A 379 -9.72 -22.71 -33.49
CA ILE A 379 -10.89 -22.90 -32.60
C ILE A 379 -10.62 -23.95 -31.51
N PHE A 380 -9.96 -25.06 -31.85
CA PHE A 380 -9.56 -26.05 -30.85
C PHE A 380 -8.62 -25.44 -29.81
N ARG A 381 -7.58 -24.70 -30.24
CA ARG A 381 -6.64 -24.00 -29.36
C ARG A 381 -7.30 -22.95 -28.47
N GLU A 382 -8.23 -22.15 -29.01
CA GLU A 382 -9.01 -21.19 -28.22
C GLU A 382 -9.77 -21.88 -27.08
N ILE A 383 -10.49 -22.97 -27.38
CA ILE A 383 -11.27 -23.72 -26.39
C ILE A 383 -10.37 -24.40 -25.36
N THR A 384 -9.33 -25.14 -25.80
CA THR A 384 -8.43 -25.83 -24.86
C THR A 384 -7.61 -24.85 -24.05
N GLY A 385 -7.13 -23.77 -24.67
CA GLY A 385 -6.38 -22.69 -24.03
C GLY A 385 -7.21 -22.01 -22.96
N PHE A 386 -8.43 -21.56 -23.29
CA PHE A 386 -9.36 -20.95 -22.33
C PHE A 386 -9.62 -21.87 -21.13
N ILE A 387 -9.89 -23.16 -21.35
CA ILE A 387 -10.15 -24.11 -20.26
C ILE A 387 -8.89 -24.35 -19.42
N SER A 388 -7.73 -24.58 -20.05
CA SER A 388 -6.49 -24.85 -19.34
C SER A 388 -5.99 -23.64 -18.56
N SER A 389 -6.08 -22.44 -19.12
CA SER A 389 -5.57 -21.21 -18.52
C SER A 389 -6.51 -20.56 -17.48
N ASN A 390 -7.65 -21.20 -17.19
CA ASN A 390 -8.62 -20.74 -16.19
C ASN A 390 -9.05 -21.81 -15.19
N GLN A 391 -8.31 -22.92 -15.07
CA GLN A 391 -8.62 -24.02 -14.14
C GLN A 391 -8.80 -23.55 -12.68
N ASN A 392 -8.05 -22.53 -12.26
CA ASN A 392 -8.09 -22.00 -10.89
C ASN A 392 -8.89 -20.69 -10.76
N THR A 393 -9.40 -20.11 -11.86
CA THR A 393 -10.22 -18.89 -11.84
C THR A 393 -11.47 -19.03 -10.97
N VAL A 394 -12.22 -20.13 -11.10
CA VAL A 394 -13.45 -20.35 -10.30
C VAL A 394 -13.13 -20.58 -8.81
N PRO A 395 -12.16 -21.45 -8.42
CA PRO A 395 -11.68 -21.53 -7.05
C PRO A 395 -11.29 -20.17 -6.43
N VAL A 396 -10.54 -19.33 -7.17
CA VAL A 396 -10.15 -17.99 -6.71
C VAL A 396 -11.38 -17.10 -6.46
N ILE A 397 -12.30 -17.00 -7.43
CA ILE A 397 -13.52 -16.18 -7.31
C ILE A 397 -14.45 -16.69 -6.20
N MET A 398 -14.46 -18.00 -5.92
CA MET A 398 -15.23 -18.56 -4.81
C MET A 398 -14.57 -18.31 -3.44
N ASN A 399 -13.24 -18.19 -3.39
CA ASN A 399 -12.48 -18.03 -2.14
C ASN A 399 -12.41 -16.57 -1.67
N ASP A 400 -12.15 -15.62 -2.57
CA ASP A 400 -11.95 -14.22 -2.19
C ASP A 400 -13.17 -13.50 -1.53
N PRO A 401 -14.46 -13.78 -1.85
CA PRO A 401 -15.59 -13.15 -1.15
C PRO A 401 -15.69 -13.52 0.34
N TYR A 402 -14.93 -14.51 0.81
CA TYR A 402 -14.77 -14.79 2.25
C TYR A 402 -13.71 -13.91 2.93
N GLY A 403 -13.12 -12.95 2.21
CA GLY A 403 -12.09 -12.05 2.74
C GLY A 403 -10.74 -12.75 2.94
N LEU A 404 -10.41 -13.75 2.12
CA LEU A 404 -9.17 -14.52 2.24
C LEU A 404 -7.94 -13.74 1.74
N THR A 405 -8.08 -12.80 0.80
CA THR A 405 -6.99 -11.86 0.47
C THR A 405 -7.04 -10.62 1.35
N LEU A 406 -8.12 -9.84 1.23
CA LEU A 406 -8.24 -8.47 1.77
C LEU A 406 -9.18 -8.35 2.99
N GLY A 407 -9.62 -9.46 3.58
CA GLY A 407 -10.48 -9.44 4.76
C GLY A 407 -9.76 -8.87 5.99
N PRO A 408 -10.29 -7.84 6.68
CA PRO A 408 -9.64 -7.26 7.85
C PRO A 408 -9.37 -8.31 8.94
N GLY A 409 -8.09 -8.54 9.25
CA GLY A 409 -7.64 -9.50 10.26
C GLY A 409 -7.64 -10.98 9.83
N SER A 410 -8.39 -11.38 8.81
CA SER A 410 -8.41 -12.76 8.27
C SER A 410 -7.62 -12.93 6.97
N GLY A 411 -7.39 -11.85 6.22
CA GLY A 411 -6.82 -11.88 4.89
C GLY A 411 -5.30 -12.07 4.88
N HIS A 412 -4.82 -12.90 3.96
CA HIS A 412 -3.40 -13.22 3.79
C HIS A 412 -2.54 -12.02 3.38
N HIS A 413 -3.15 -10.97 2.81
CA HIS A 413 -2.47 -9.71 2.53
C HIS A 413 -1.89 -9.04 3.78
N PHE A 414 -2.38 -9.39 4.96
CA PHE A 414 -1.94 -8.87 6.25
C PHE A 414 -1.03 -9.84 7.04
N ASP A 415 -0.60 -10.95 6.42
CA ASP A 415 0.14 -12.00 7.13
C ASP A 415 1.62 -11.67 7.39
N TYR A 416 2.23 -10.73 6.68
CA TYR A 416 3.67 -10.35 6.80
C TYR A 416 4.13 -9.97 8.22
N TRP A 417 3.19 -9.61 9.11
CA TRP A 417 3.42 -9.27 10.52
C TRP A 417 3.27 -10.46 11.49
N ARG A 418 2.85 -11.63 10.99
CA ARG A 418 2.50 -12.84 11.78
C ARG A 418 2.89 -14.17 11.13
N ASP A 419 3.44 -14.15 9.92
CA ASP A 419 3.84 -15.30 9.08
C ASP A 419 5.15 -16.01 9.51
N ALA A 420 5.50 -15.94 10.80
CA ALA A 420 6.61 -16.70 11.35
C ALA A 420 6.21 -18.17 11.56
N ASP A 421 7.04 -19.09 11.09
CA ASP A 421 6.89 -20.51 11.29
C ASP A 421 8.24 -21.13 11.71
N ALA A 422 8.56 -20.96 12.99
CA ALA A 422 9.79 -21.51 13.56
C ALA A 422 9.85 -23.04 13.51
N ALA A 423 8.70 -23.74 13.41
CA ALA A 423 8.63 -25.19 13.32
C ALA A 423 9.09 -25.69 11.94
N ASN A 424 8.73 -24.97 10.87
CA ASN A 424 9.18 -25.23 9.50
C ASN A 424 10.42 -24.39 9.09
N GLY A 425 11.08 -23.74 10.05
CA GLY A 425 12.39 -23.12 9.85
C GLY A 425 12.39 -21.69 9.34
N LYS A 426 11.28 -20.96 9.48
CA LYS A 426 11.15 -19.51 9.26
C LYS A 426 10.93 -18.81 10.63
N PRO A 427 11.99 -18.54 11.40
CA PRO A 427 11.85 -18.14 12.82
C PRO A 427 11.37 -16.70 13.04
N LEU A 428 11.43 -15.85 12.02
CA LEU A 428 11.00 -14.45 12.04
C LEU A 428 9.82 -14.26 11.07
N THR A 429 8.97 -13.28 11.35
CA THR A 429 8.00 -12.80 10.36
C THR A 429 8.73 -12.06 9.23
N SER A 430 8.11 -11.92 8.06
CA SER A 430 8.67 -11.14 6.93
C SER A 430 9.08 -9.73 7.37
N VAL A 431 8.24 -9.06 8.17
CA VAL A 431 8.50 -7.72 8.68
C VAL A 431 9.62 -7.69 9.72
N GLN A 432 9.70 -8.69 10.61
CA GLN A 432 10.80 -8.80 11.58
C GLN A 432 12.15 -9.06 10.89
N TYR A 433 12.17 -9.88 9.84
CA TYR A 433 13.35 -10.14 9.04
C TYR A 433 13.81 -8.88 8.29
N ALA A 434 12.88 -8.18 7.63
CA ALA A 434 13.15 -6.90 6.98
C ALA A 434 13.70 -5.85 7.96
N ALA A 435 13.10 -5.73 9.15
CA ALA A 435 13.57 -4.85 10.22
C ALA A 435 15.03 -5.14 10.63
N ALA A 436 15.38 -6.42 10.79
CA ALA A 436 16.74 -6.85 11.13
C ALA A 436 17.74 -6.52 10.00
N TRP A 437 17.36 -6.76 8.74
CA TRP A 437 18.21 -6.45 7.58
C TRP A 437 18.42 -4.94 7.41
N LEU A 438 17.35 -4.13 7.48
CA LEU A 438 17.43 -2.66 7.43
C LEU A 438 18.29 -2.10 8.57
N THR A 439 18.23 -2.70 9.76
CA THR A 439 19.12 -2.32 10.89
C THR A 439 20.59 -2.61 10.55
N GLN A 440 20.91 -3.78 9.97
CA GLN A 440 22.27 -4.08 9.53
C GLN A 440 22.75 -3.09 8.44
N LEU A 441 21.89 -2.77 7.47
CA LEU A 441 22.22 -1.79 6.43
C LEU A 441 22.47 -0.39 7.01
N ALA A 442 21.73 0.04 8.04
CA ALA A 442 21.95 1.28 8.77
C ALA A 442 23.23 1.27 9.64
N GLU A 443 23.66 0.12 10.15
CA GLU A 443 24.96 -0.02 10.79
C GLU A 443 26.12 0.03 9.78
N GLN A 444 25.96 -0.57 8.61
CA GLN A 444 26.92 -0.44 7.49
C GLN A 444 26.92 0.99 6.93
N ALA A 445 25.78 1.67 6.97
CA ALA A 445 25.54 3.11 7.14
C ALA A 445 26.69 3.84 7.84
N ASN A 446 26.66 3.76 9.18
CA ASN A 446 27.63 4.38 10.09
C ASN A 446 29.09 3.98 9.87
N LYS A 447 29.34 2.72 9.53
CA LYS A 447 30.72 2.18 9.40
C LYS A 447 31.46 2.73 8.16
N GLY A 448 30.78 3.45 7.27
CA GLY A 448 31.38 4.17 6.14
C GLY A 448 32.01 5.50 6.54
N GLU A 449 32.29 6.38 5.57
CA GLU A 449 32.63 7.79 5.87
C GLU A 449 31.35 8.56 6.25
N PRO A 450 31.22 9.11 7.48
CA PRO A 450 29.99 9.77 7.92
C PRO A 450 29.58 10.96 7.05
N VAL A 451 28.27 11.15 6.86
CA VAL A 451 27.74 12.30 6.11
C VAL A 451 27.87 13.58 6.95
N LYS A 452 28.28 14.67 6.29
CA LYS A 452 28.69 15.91 6.96
C LYS A 452 27.55 16.90 7.20
N THR A 453 26.60 16.53 8.06
CA THR A 453 25.37 17.31 8.31
C THR A 453 25.60 18.79 8.67
N LYS A 454 26.63 19.11 9.46
CA LYS A 454 26.92 20.51 9.84
C LYS A 454 27.31 21.41 8.66
N GLU A 455 28.10 20.90 7.72
CA GLU A 455 28.52 21.68 6.54
C GLU A 455 27.31 22.00 5.62
N VAL A 456 26.33 21.09 5.55
CA VAL A 456 25.10 21.26 4.77
C VAL A 456 24.14 22.24 5.45
N GLN A 457 23.93 22.11 6.76
CA GLN A 457 23.13 23.07 7.55
C GLN A 457 23.70 24.49 7.51
N GLU A 458 25.02 24.66 7.62
CA GLU A 458 25.66 25.98 7.49
C GLU A 458 25.51 26.59 6.08
N LYS A 459 25.53 25.76 5.03
CA LYS A 459 25.30 26.20 3.66
C LYS A 459 23.83 26.61 3.44
N ALA A 460 22.89 25.83 3.96
CA ALA A 460 21.46 26.13 3.95
C ALA A 460 21.15 27.46 4.63
N GLY A 461 21.67 27.67 5.85
CA GLY A 461 21.50 28.91 6.60
C GLY A 461 22.06 30.13 5.85
N ARG A 462 23.18 29.99 5.14
CA ARG A 462 23.75 31.07 4.31
C ARG A 462 22.87 31.40 3.11
N ALA A 463 22.38 30.40 2.38
CA ALA A 463 21.48 30.60 1.23
C ALA A 463 20.15 31.28 1.65
N ALA A 464 19.58 30.87 2.79
CA ALA A 464 18.39 31.52 3.35
C ALA A 464 18.64 32.99 3.71
N ILE A 465 19.80 33.32 4.32
CA ILE A 465 20.17 34.70 4.64
C ILE A 465 20.42 35.52 3.37
N GLU A 466 21.10 34.98 2.36
CA GLU A 466 21.33 35.68 1.08
C GLU A 466 20.03 35.96 0.34
N THR A 467 19.05 35.05 0.41
CA THR A 467 17.70 35.23 -0.16
C THR A 467 16.91 36.34 0.54
N ILE A 468 17.10 36.52 1.87
CA ILE A 468 16.50 37.61 2.64
C ILE A 468 17.21 38.96 2.38
N VAL A 469 18.49 38.94 2.03
CA VAL A 469 19.34 40.14 1.82
C VAL A 469 19.39 40.57 0.33
N ALA A 470 18.88 39.75 -0.59
CA ALA A 470 18.74 40.09 -2.00
C ALA A 470 17.91 41.38 -2.18
N PRO A 471 18.45 42.43 -2.85
CA PRO A 471 17.76 43.71 -2.93
C PRO A 471 16.53 43.61 -3.84
N ALA A 472 15.35 43.81 -3.26
CA ALA A 472 14.11 44.01 -4.02
C ALA A 472 14.30 45.16 -5.01
N THR A 473 14.24 44.87 -6.31
CA THR A 473 14.30 45.87 -7.37
C THR A 473 13.05 46.75 -7.30
N THR A 474 13.24 47.98 -6.83
CA THR A 474 12.15 48.91 -6.51
C THR A 474 11.54 49.54 -7.76
N SER A 475 10.39 49.02 -8.19
CA SER A 475 9.44 49.81 -8.98
C SER A 475 8.79 50.86 -8.06
N ALA A 476 8.97 52.14 -8.38
CA ALA A 476 8.62 53.26 -7.50
C ALA A 476 7.21 53.84 -7.74
N THR A 477 6.73 54.60 -6.74
CA THR A 477 5.69 55.68 -6.81
C THR A 477 4.23 55.26 -6.51
N PRO A 478 3.42 56.04 -5.76
CA PRO A 478 3.72 56.97 -4.65
C PRO A 478 2.87 56.76 -3.36
N THR A 479 3.25 57.49 -2.31
CA THR A 479 2.63 57.62 -0.97
C THR A 479 1.16 58.11 -0.97
N PRO A 480 0.38 57.72 0.06
CA PRO A 480 -0.39 58.74 0.80
C PRO A 480 -0.25 58.68 2.34
N THR A 481 -0.35 59.89 2.90
CA THR A 481 -0.28 60.40 4.28
C THR A 481 -0.80 59.53 5.44
N ALA A 482 -0.12 59.62 6.59
CA ALA A 482 -0.50 59.01 7.87
C ALA A 482 -1.43 59.89 8.73
N THR A 483 -2.26 59.26 9.57
CA THR A 483 -2.95 59.90 10.71
C THR A 483 -2.93 58.97 11.93
N THR A 484 -2.59 59.54 13.09
CA THR A 484 -2.34 58.85 14.37
C THR A 484 -3.50 59.02 15.37
N THR A 485 -3.91 57.95 16.07
CA THR A 485 -4.52 58.07 17.43
C THR A 485 -4.26 56.81 18.28
N ALA A 486 -4.17 56.99 19.60
CA ALA A 486 -3.83 55.99 20.62
C ALA A 486 -5.08 55.50 21.44
N PRO A 487 -4.97 54.52 22.36
CA PRO A 487 -6.09 53.69 22.84
C PRO A 487 -6.73 54.14 24.18
N VAL A 488 -7.87 53.50 24.55
CA VAL A 488 -8.54 53.64 25.87
C VAL A 488 -9.03 52.28 26.41
N THR A 489 -8.89 52.09 27.73
CA THR A 489 -9.19 50.90 28.54
C THR A 489 -10.61 50.91 29.14
N THR A 490 -11.19 49.75 29.54
CA THR A 490 -11.85 49.50 30.86
C THR A 490 -12.56 48.12 30.98
N SER A 491 -12.84 47.70 32.23
CA SER A 491 -13.59 46.53 32.73
C SER A 491 -14.10 46.90 34.16
N PRO A 492 -14.76 46.07 35.02
CA PRO A 492 -15.37 44.71 34.89
C PRO A 492 -16.78 44.59 35.57
N ALA A 493 -17.29 43.37 35.81
CA ALA A 493 -18.34 43.06 36.82
C ALA A 493 -18.25 41.60 37.36
N VAL A 494 -18.75 41.34 38.57
CA VAL A 494 -18.54 40.09 39.38
C VAL A 494 -19.79 39.69 40.19
N THR A 495 -20.07 38.39 40.40
CA THR A 495 -20.84 37.93 41.59
C THR A 495 -20.57 36.47 42.06
N THR A 496 -21.01 36.17 43.30
CA THR A 496 -20.65 35.06 44.24
C THR A 496 -21.89 34.28 44.74
N ARG A 497 -21.89 33.08 45.38
CA ARG A 497 -20.94 31.99 45.80
C ARG A 497 -21.80 30.82 46.41
N VAL A 498 -21.14 29.75 46.89
CA VAL A 498 -21.37 28.97 48.16
C VAL A 498 -21.68 27.44 47.99
N PRO A 499 -21.06 26.52 48.79
CA PRO A 499 -21.15 25.04 48.63
C PRO A 499 -21.75 24.26 49.82
N VAL A 500 -21.98 22.93 49.68
CA VAL A 500 -22.16 21.93 50.78
C VAL A 500 -21.54 20.55 50.41
N ALA A 501 -21.15 19.76 51.41
CA ALA A 501 -20.43 18.47 51.32
C ALA A 501 -21.27 17.26 51.88
N PRO A 502 -20.72 16.14 52.44
CA PRO A 502 -20.27 14.96 51.67
C PRO A 502 -20.73 13.54 52.17
N ALA A 503 -20.61 12.53 51.28
CA ALA A 503 -20.32 11.08 51.53
C ALA A 503 -21.33 10.21 52.37
N PRO A 504 -21.16 8.87 52.57
CA PRO A 504 -20.21 7.89 51.99
C PRO A 504 -20.78 6.48 51.56
N ALA A 505 -19.89 5.66 50.95
CA ALA A 505 -19.72 4.19 51.07
C ALA A 505 -20.69 3.10 50.51
N ALA A 506 -20.09 2.22 49.66
CA ALA A 506 -20.13 0.73 49.62
C ALA A 506 -21.44 0.01 49.15
N GLU A 507 -21.45 -1.23 48.64
CA GLU A 507 -20.44 -2.29 48.36
C GLU A 507 -20.91 -3.19 47.16
N ALA A 508 -20.12 -4.15 46.67
CA ALA A 508 -20.42 -4.98 45.48
C ALA A 508 -21.23 -6.26 45.75
N PRO A 509 -21.88 -6.86 44.72
CA PRO A 509 -21.71 -8.30 44.49
C PRO A 509 -21.66 -8.75 43.00
N ALA A 510 -21.55 -10.08 42.80
CA ALA A 510 -21.08 -10.83 41.62
C ALA A 510 -22.15 -11.15 40.53
N PRO A 511 -21.80 -11.78 39.39
CA PRO A 511 -22.63 -11.80 38.17
C PRO A 511 -23.59 -13.01 38.03
N ALA A 512 -24.53 -12.91 37.08
CA ALA A 512 -25.55 -13.91 36.72
C ALA A 512 -25.58 -14.17 35.19
N PRO A 513 -26.18 -15.28 34.70
CA PRO A 513 -25.74 -15.95 33.46
C PRO A 513 -26.45 -15.54 32.17
N ALA A 514 -25.94 -16.06 31.04
CA ALA A 514 -26.39 -15.82 29.67
C ALA A 514 -27.75 -16.47 29.33
N SER A 515 -28.40 -15.95 28.28
CA SER A 515 -29.69 -16.43 27.75
C SER A 515 -29.64 -16.61 26.22
N GLU A 516 -30.33 -17.64 25.73
CA GLU A 516 -30.32 -18.16 24.35
C GLU A 516 -31.07 -17.28 23.31
N PRO A 517 -30.81 -17.46 22.00
CA PRO A 517 -31.40 -16.62 20.94
C PRO A 517 -32.83 -17.04 20.52
N VAL A 518 -33.59 -16.07 19.99
CA VAL A 518 -34.94 -16.26 19.44
C VAL A 518 -34.89 -16.16 17.91
N THR A 519 -35.50 -17.11 17.21
CA THR A 519 -35.58 -17.16 15.73
C THR A 519 -36.81 -16.42 15.19
N THR A 520 -36.70 -15.81 14.01
CA THR A 520 -37.79 -15.10 13.31
C THR A 520 -37.95 -15.71 11.91
N PRO A 521 -39.17 -15.98 11.41
CA PRO A 521 -39.37 -16.63 10.11
C PRO A 521 -39.32 -15.66 8.93
N GLU A 522 -38.69 -16.07 7.82
CA GLU A 522 -38.70 -15.36 6.54
C GLU A 522 -39.75 -15.95 5.57
N CYS A 523 -40.28 -15.11 4.67
CA CYS A 523 -41.25 -15.51 3.63
C CYS A 523 -40.75 -15.02 2.27
N THR A 524 -40.74 -15.88 1.25
CA THR A 524 -40.28 -15.55 -0.11
C THR A 524 -41.45 -15.34 -1.09
N VAL A 525 -41.22 -14.48 -2.09
CA VAL A 525 -42.18 -14.17 -3.18
C VAL A 525 -41.76 -14.94 -4.45
N PRO A 526 -42.69 -15.41 -5.31
CA PRO A 526 -42.33 -16.18 -6.51
C PRO A 526 -41.58 -15.36 -7.58
N VAL A 527 -40.82 -16.07 -8.42
CA VAL A 527 -40.01 -15.55 -9.54
C VAL A 527 -40.89 -15.18 -10.75
N GLU A 528 -40.45 -14.22 -11.57
CA GLU A 528 -41.12 -13.81 -12.82
C GLU A 528 -41.35 -14.99 -13.78
N GLY A 529 -42.57 -15.11 -14.32
CA GLY A 529 -42.88 -16.06 -15.40
C GLY A 529 -44.36 -16.37 -15.61
N GLU A 530 -45.20 -16.29 -14.56
CA GLU A 530 -46.62 -16.63 -14.62
C GLU A 530 -47.52 -15.46 -14.18
N THR A 531 -48.63 -15.24 -14.90
CA THR A 531 -49.61 -14.19 -14.59
C THR A 531 -50.39 -14.53 -13.32
N PRO A 532 -50.45 -13.65 -12.30
CA PRO A 532 -51.17 -13.95 -11.05
C PRO A 532 -52.69 -14.06 -11.24
N VAL A 533 -53.30 -15.06 -10.61
CA VAL A 533 -54.75 -15.08 -10.35
C VAL A 533 -55.03 -14.28 -9.08
N GLU A 534 -55.92 -13.30 -9.18
CA GLU A 534 -56.27 -12.40 -8.08
C GLU A 534 -56.98 -13.15 -6.93
N GLY A 535 -56.36 -13.21 -5.75
CA GLY A 535 -57.03 -13.63 -4.49
C GLY A 535 -56.41 -14.76 -3.64
N ALA A 536 -55.20 -15.26 -3.93
CA ALA A 536 -54.56 -16.32 -3.13
C ALA A 536 -53.63 -15.79 -2.01
N PRO A 537 -53.68 -16.32 -0.77
CA PRO A 537 -52.75 -15.96 0.31
C PRO A 537 -51.39 -16.69 0.21
N PRO A 538 -50.30 -16.13 0.78
CA PRO A 538 -48.97 -16.74 0.75
C PRO A 538 -48.86 -17.98 1.65
N VAL A 539 -47.99 -18.93 1.25
CA VAL A 539 -47.73 -20.17 1.99
C VAL A 539 -46.41 -20.04 2.76
N CYS A 540 -46.49 -20.06 4.09
CA CYS A 540 -45.32 -20.11 4.97
C CYS A 540 -45.07 -21.57 5.42
N VAL A 541 -43.82 -22.02 5.41
CA VAL A 541 -43.44 -23.38 5.86
C VAL A 541 -42.55 -23.29 7.08
N THR A 542 -42.96 -23.91 8.19
CA THR A 542 -42.14 -24.06 9.40
C THR A 542 -41.27 -25.32 9.33
N THR A 543 -39.96 -25.15 9.48
CA THR A 543 -39.02 -26.26 9.73
C THR A 543 -39.06 -26.66 11.20
N THR A 544 -39.57 -27.84 11.49
CA THR A 544 -39.51 -28.45 12.82
C THR A 544 -38.19 -29.21 12.97
N GLU A 545 -37.29 -28.72 13.83
CA GLU A 545 -36.11 -29.52 14.23
C GLU A 545 -36.54 -30.80 14.96
N THR A 546 -35.90 -31.92 14.61
CA THR A 546 -36.08 -33.21 15.28
C THR A 546 -34.92 -33.42 16.26
N PRO A 547 -35.16 -33.85 17.53
CA PRO A 547 -34.09 -33.97 18.52
C PRO A 547 -32.99 -34.98 18.12
N ALA A 548 -31.74 -34.66 18.45
CA ALA A 548 -30.57 -35.47 18.13
C ALA A 548 -30.64 -36.88 18.75
N ALA A 549 -30.27 -37.89 17.96
CA ALA A 549 -30.09 -39.26 18.43
C ALA A 549 -28.72 -39.45 19.10
N VAL A 550 -28.69 -40.15 20.23
CA VAL A 550 -27.47 -40.46 21.00
C VAL A 550 -26.60 -41.47 20.24
N ALA A 551 -25.30 -41.17 20.12
CA ALA A 551 -24.32 -42.08 19.51
C ALA A 551 -23.89 -43.20 20.47
N PRO A 552 -23.68 -44.44 19.99
CA PRO A 552 -23.09 -45.51 20.78
C PRO A 552 -21.56 -45.43 20.79
N GLU A 553 -20.98 -45.76 21.93
CA GLU A 553 -19.53 -45.85 22.19
C GLU A 553 -18.93 -47.11 21.52
N THR A 554 -17.82 -47.00 20.77
CA THR A 554 -17.11 -48.20 20.24
C THR A 554 -15.60 -48.00 20.01
N ALA A 555 -14.82 -48.70 20.84
CA ALA A 555 -13.47 -49.27 20.68
C ALA A 555 -12.38 -48.61 19.79
N VAL A 556 -11.21 -48.38 20.41
CA VAL A 556 -9.91 -48.08 19.79
C VAL A 556 -9.26 -49.36 19.21
N PRO A 557 -8.69 -49.33 17.99
CA PRO A 557 -7.84 -50.41 17.47
C PRO A 557 -6.35 -50.14 17.74
N THR A 558 -5.69 -51.06 18.46
CA THR A 558 -4.23 -51.10 18.63
C THR A 558 -3.58 -51.81 17.45
N THR A 559 -2.52 -51.27 16.86
CA THR A 559 -1.69 -51.97 15.85
C THR A 559 -0.30 -52.30 16.39
N THR A 560 0.07 -53.57 16.29
CA THR A 560 1.32 -54.13 16.80
C THR A 560 2.37 -54.22 15.69
N ALA A 561 3.62 -53.84 15.99
CA ALA A 561 4.75 -53.96 15.08
C ALA A 561 5.21 -55.42 14.90
N ALA A 562 5.67 -55.76 13.69
CA ALA A 562 6.27 -57.06 13.38
C ALA A 562 7.78 -56.91 13.09
N VAL A 563 8.59 -57.80 13.68
CA VAL A 563 10.04 -57.91 13.47
C VAL A 563 10.32 -59.18 12.65
N PRO A 564 11.23 -59.17 11.66
CA PRO A 564 11.54 -60.35 10.85
C PRO A 564 12.68 -61.21 11.43
N ALA A 565 12.56 -62.53 11.27
CA ALA A 565 13.60 -63.56 11.43
C ALA A 565 13.06 -64.89 10.85
N PRO A 566 13.91 -65.87 10.46
CA PRO A 566 15.37 -65.93 10.60
C PRO A 566 16.15 -65.63 9.30
#